data_AF-A0A2W4LE93-F1
#
_entry.id   AF-A0A2W4LE93-F1
#
_cell.length_a   1.000
_cell.length_b   1.000
_cell.length_c   1.000
_cell.angle_alpha   90.00
_cell.angle_beta   90.00
_cell.angle_gamma   90.00
#
_symmetry.space_group_name_H-M   'P 1'
#
loop_
_entity.id
_entity.type
_entity.pdbx_description
1 polymer ?
#
loop_
_entity_poly.entity_id
_entity_poly.type
_entity_poly.pdbx_seq_one_letter_code
_entity_poly.pdbx_strand_id
1 'polypeptide(L)'
;YTELSSPKIFFARGYPQEFAAIVDRRVPYPDPTIYVCAPSVTDAQLAPPGMLNLFVLVNAPSSGRVSWERERQAYRDLIVRKLERMGLHGLERHIVVEHILTPADIEERYNAPGGAIYGLASNGPLTAFLRPAQRDPHIRGLYFAGGGTHPGGGIPLVLLSGRAAAHHALADDSRK
;
A
#
# COMPACT_ATOMS: atom_id res chain seq x y z
N TYR A 1 10.88 7.34 21.33
CA TYR A 1 10.90 8.07 20.06
C TYR A 1 9.89 9.21 20.12
N THR A 2 10.35 10.42 20.49
CA THR A 2 9.50 11.62 20.52
C THR A 2 9.08 12.07 19.12
N GLU A 3 9.83 11.64 18.11
CA GLU A 3 9.61 11.83 16.69
C GLU A 3 8.28 11.23 16.21
N LEU A 4 7.73 10.26 16.94
CA LEU A 4 6.54 9.49 16.55
C LEU A 4 5.27 9.94 17.28
N SER A 5 5.26 11.16 17.84
CA SER A 5 4.05 11.79 18.40
C SER A 5 2.91 11.96 17.38
N SER A 6 3.25 11.94 16.09
CA SER A 6 2.33 11.89 14.96
C SER A 6 2.95 11.11 13.80
N PRO A 7 2.16 10.66 12.80
CA PRO A 7 2.71 10.04 11.60
C PRO A 7 3.73 10.94 10.91
N LYS A 8 4.84 10.36 10.46
CA LYS A 8 5.94 11.06 9.79
C LYS A 8 6.16 10.53 8.37
N ILE A 9 6.65 11.43 7.52
CA ILE A 9 7.18 11.10 6.20
C ILE A 9 8.62 11.59 6.14
N PHE A 10 9.55 10.68 5.92
CA PHE A 10 10.96 10.97 5.67
C PHE A 10 11.23 10.87 4.18
N PHE A 11 11.29 12.02 3.50
CA PHE A 11 11.47 12.08 2.05
C PHE A 11 12.82 11.52 1.59
N ALA A 12 12.82 10.94 0.39
CA ALA A 12 14.03 10.69 -0.38
C ALA A 12 14.72 12.01 -0.73
N ARG A 13 16.05 12.05 -0.75
CA ARG A 13 16.78 13.22 -1.28
C ARG A 13 16.55 13.43 -2.77
N GLY A 14 16.29 12.33 -3.50
CA GLY A 14 16.00 12.32 -4.93
C GLY A 14 14.60 11.80 -5.21
N TYR A 15 13.57 12.56 -4.87
CA TYR A 15 12.17 12.13 -5.05
C TYR A 15 11.82 11.82 -6.52
N PRO A 16 12.22 12.62 -7.52
CA PRO A 16 12.02 12.24 -8.92
C PRO A 16 12.74 10.94 -9.31
N GLN A 17 13.94 10.72 -8.77
CA GLN A 17 14.73 9.53 -9.04
C GLN A 17 14.12 8.27 -8.41
N GLU A 18 13.45 8.42 -7.25
CA GLU A 18 12.67 7.36 -6.62
C GLU A 18 11.53 6.90 -7.53
N PHE A 19 10.73 7.82 -8.06
CA PHE A 19 9.65 7.48 -8.98
C PHE A 19 10.17 6.87 -10.28
N ALA A 20 11.25 7.41 -10.86
CA ALA A 20 11.87 6.80 -12.03
C ALA A 20 12.42 5.38 -11.75
N ALA A 21 12.91 5.12 -10.53
CA ALA A 21 13.34 3.78 -10.13
C ALA A 21 12.18 2.80 -10.09
N ILE A 22 11.07 3.22 -9.48
CA ILE A 22 9.91 2.36 -9.20
C ILE A 22 9.07 2.14 -10.47
N VAL A 23 8.79 3.21 -11.22
CA VAL A 23 7.87 3.17 -12.37
C VAL A 23 8.60 2.70 -13.63
N ASP A 24 9.75 3.31 -13.95
CA ASP A 24 10.42 3.06 -15.23
C ASP A 24 11.37 1.86 -15.14
N ARG A 25 12.22 1.85 -14.11
CA ARG A 25 13.24 0.80 -13.93
C ARG A 25 12.73 -0.43 -13.19
N ARG A 26 11.58 -0.32 -12.50
CA ARG A 26 10.95 -1.39 -11.72
C ARG A 26 11.88 -2.01 -10.67
N VAL A 27 12.61 -1.16 -9.95
CA VAL A 27 13.52 -1.54 -8.86
C VAL A 27 13.28 -0.68 -7.61
N PRO A 28 13.54 -1.20 -6.39
CA PRO A 28 13.51 -0.40 -5.18
C PRO A 28 14.56 0.72 -5.22
N TYR A 29 14.25 1.87 -4.63
CA TYR A 29 15.16 3.02 -4.62
C TYR A 29 16.07 2.97 -3.37
N PRO A 30 17.40 3.15 -3.49
CA PRO A 30 18.33 3.00 -2.36
C PRO A 30 18.26 4.13 -1.30
N ASP A 31 17.42 5.14 -1.47
CA ASP A 31 17.13 6.17 -0.46
C ASP A 31 15.62 6.46 -0.43
N PRO A 32 14.77 5.49 -0.05
CA PRO A 32 13.34 5.56 -0.28
C PRO A 32 12.66 6.61 0.61
N THR A 33 11.56 7.17 0.13
CA THR A 33 10.64 7.92 1.00
C THR A 33 9.95 6.95 1.94
N ILE A 34 10.01 7.23 3.25
CA ILE A 34 9.47 6.35 4.28
C ILE A 34 8.31 7.06 4.99
N TYR A 35 7.12 6.46 4.95
CA TYR A 35 6.06 6.75 5.91
C TYR A 35 6.26 5.87 7.14
N VAL A 36 6.19 6.47 8.33
CA VAL A 36 6.24 5.75 9.60
C VAL A 36 5.25 6.32 10.59
N CYS A 37 4.56 5.44 11.31
CA CYS A 37 3.70 5.82 12.42
C CYS A 37 3.75 4.76 13.54
N ALA A 38 3.34 5.18 14.73
CA ALA A 38 3.21 4.32 15.91
C ALA A 38 1.81 4.52 16.49
N PRO A 39 0.78 3.81 15.99
CA PRO A 39 -0.60 3.97 16.47
C PRO A 39 -0.75 3.79 17.99
N SER A 40 0.13 3.01 18.62
CA SER A 40 0.15 2.80 20.07
C SER A 40 0.42 4.06 20.89
N VAL A 41 0.95 5.12 20.27
CA VAL A 41 1.10 6.44 20.91
C VAL A 41 -0.25 7.07 21.20
N THR A 42 -1.24 6.84 20.33
CA THR A 42 -2.62 7.32 20.51
C THR A 42 -3.54 6.29 21.16
N ASP A 43 -3.25 5.01 21.00
CA ASP A 43 -4.02 3.91 21.59
C ASP A 43 -3.10 2.86 22.23
N ALA A 44 -2.92 2.96 23.54
CA ALA A 44 -2.04 2.09 24.31
C ALA A 44 -2.43 0.60 24.27
N GLN A 45 -3.62 0.22 23.79
CA GLN A 45 -4.01 -1.19 23.65
C GLN A 45 -3.31 -1.89 22.48
N LEU A 46 -2.71 -1.12 21.56
CA LEU A 46 -2.09 -1.66 20.34
C LEU A 46 -0.64 -2.13 20.54
N ALA A 47 -0.06 -1.96 21.73
CA ALA A 47 1.26 -2.48 22.08
C ALA A 47 1.33 -2.80 23.59
N PRO A 48 2.20 -3.74 24.01
CA PRO A 48 2.47 -3.95 25.44
C PRO A 48 2.98 -2.68 26.14
N PRO A 49 2.83 -2.57 27.48
CA PRO A 49 3.37 -1.44 28.24
C PRO A 49 4.87 -1.23 27.97
N GLY A 50 5.24 0.01 27.65
CA GLY A 50 6.62 0.39 27.33
C GLY A 50 7.08 0.04 25.90
N MET A 51 6.20 -0.52 25.06
CA MET A 51 6.49 -0.87 23.66
C MET A 51 5.72 0.02 22.67
N LEU A 52 6.13 -0.04 21.40
CA LEU A 52 5.48 0.64 20.29
C LEU A 52 5.16 -0.36 19.16
N ASN A 53 4.05 -0.15 18.45
CA ASN A 53 3.74 -0.90 17.23
C ASN A 53 4.04 -0.05 15.98
N LEU A 54 5.29 -0.09 15.51
CA LEU A 54 5.67 0.69 14.34
C LEU A 54 5.05 0.10 13.07
N PHE A 55 4.39 0.95 12.29
CA PHE A 55 4.05 0.67 10.90
C PHE A 55 4.95 1.51 10.00
N VAL A 56 5.69 0.84 9.13
CA VAL A 56 6.66 1.45 8.21
C VAL A 56 6.25 1.08 6.78
N LEU A 57 6.10 2.09 5.93
CA LEU A 57 5.70 1.93 4.53
C LEU A 57 6.65 2.69 3.61
N VAL A 58 7.06 2.02 2.53
CA VAL A 58 7.86 2.60 1.45
C VAL A 58 7.21 2.27 0.11
N ASN A 59 7.45 3.13 -0.89
CA ASN A 59 7.01 2.82 -2.25
C ASN A 59 7.90 1.71 -2.83
N ALA A 60 7.27 0.79 -3.57
CA ALA A 60 7.93 -0.36 -4.19
C ALA A 60 7.32 -0.65 -5.56
N PRO A 61 8.09 -1.17 -6.53
CA PRO A 61 7.56 -1.57 -7.83
C PRO A 61 6.56 -2.73 -7.67
N SER A 62 5.40 -2.62 -8.32
CA SER A 62 4.35 -3.65 -8.31
C SER A 62 4.72 -4.87 -9.18
N SER A 63 5.34 -4.62 -10.33
CA SER A 63 5.83 -5.68 -11.21
C SER A 63 7.27 -5.37 -11.57
N GLY A 64 8.08 -6.39 -11.86
CA GLY A 64 9.48 -6.15 -12.18
C GLY A 64 10.38 -7.36 -12.05
N ARG A 65 11.67 -7.08 -12.06
CA ARG A 65 12.76 -8.07 -12.01
C ARG A 65 13.22 -8.38 -10.59
N VAL A 66 12.55 -7.82 -9.59
CA VAL A 66 12.96 -7.89 -8.18
C VAL A 66 12.47 -9.19 -7.58
N SER A 67 13.39 -10.04 -7.17
CA SER A 67 13.09 -11.21 -6.36
C SER A 67 12.96 -10.76 -4.91
N TRP A 68 11.76 -10.39 -4.46
CA TRP A 68 11.54 -9.95 -3.07
C TRP A 68 11.98 -10.97 -2.03
N GLU A 69 11.91 -12.26 -2.35
CA GLU A 69 12.47 -13.33 -1.50
C GLU A 69 13.97 -13.13 -1.18
N ARG A 70 14.73 -12.57 -2.13
CA ARG A 70 16.18 -12.31 -1.97
C ARG A 70 16.46 -10.90 -1.46
N GLU A 71 15.71 -9.91 -1.93
CA GLU A 71 16.01 -8.50 -1.71
C GLU A 71 15.41 -7.94 -0.40
N ARG A 72 14.37 -8.59 0.17
CA ARG A 72 13.60 -8.01 1.29
C ARG A 72 14.45 -7.67 2.51
N GLN A 73 15.40 -8.53 2.89
CA GLN A 73 16.20 -8.33 4.09
C GLN A 73 17.20 -7.18 3.92
N ALA A 74 17.92 -7.15 2.80
CA ALA A 74 18.86 -6.06 2.50
C ALA A 74 18.15 -4.69 2.43
N TYR A 75 16.94 -4.67 1.87
CA TYR A 75 16.14 -3.45 1.78
C TYR A 75 15.55 -3.03 3.13
N ARG A 76 15.10 -3.99 3.95
CA ARG A 76 14.70 -3.78 5.34
C ARG A 76 15.83 -3.15 6.15
N ASP A 77 17.06 -3.65 6.05
CA ASP A 77 18.20 -3.06 6.77
C ASP A 77 18.53 -1.64 6.31
N LEU A 78 18.35 -1.36 5.01
CA LEU A 78 18.51 -0.01 4.46
C LEU A 78 17.48 0.96 5.05
N ILE A 79 16.22 0.53 5.17
CA ILE A 79 15.12 1.29 5.77
C ILE A 79 15.40 1.55 7.24
N VAL A 80 15.78 0.53 8.02
CA VAL A 80 16.11 0.69 9.44
C VAL A 80 17.26 1.67 9.63
N ARG A 81 18.37 1.51 8.88
CA ARG A 81 19.49 2.47 8.91
C ARG A 81 19.07 3.88 8.56
N LYS A 82 18.13 4.08 7.63
CA LYS A 82 17.61 5.41 7.31
C LYS A 82 16.81 5.97 8.47
N LEU A 83 15.90 5.20 9.07
CA LEU A 83 15.12 5.63 10.23
C LEU A 83 16.00 6.00 11.42
N GLU A 84 17.07 5.24 11.69
CA GLU A 84 18.03 5.58 12.75
C GLU A 84 18.73 6.92 12.51
N ARG A 85 19.11 7.21 11.25
CA ARG A 85 19.67 8.52 10.86
C ARG A 85 18.66 9.67 10.99
N MET A 86 17.36 9.35 10.97
CA MET A 86 16.27 10.32 11.06
C MET A 86 15.74 10.52 12.48
N GLY A 87 16.44 9.99 13.50
CA GLY A 87 16.16 10.22 14.91
C GLY A 87 15.65 8.99 15.68
N LEU A 88 15.30 7.89 14.99
CA LEU A 88 14.88 6.65 15.66
C LEU A 88 16.12 5.86 16.12
N HIS A 89 16.94 6.46 16.96
CA HIS A 89 18.23 5.91 17.36
C HIS A 89 18.10 4.52 18.01
N GLY A 90 18.96 3.58 17.59
CA GLY A 90 18.99 2.22 18.12
C GLY A 90 17.78 1.37 17.73
N LEU A 91 17.02 1.75 16.71
CA LEU A 91 15.81 1.05 16.27
C LEU A 91 16.06 -0.44 16.07
N GLU A 92 17.17 -0.81 15.44
CA GLU A 92 17.52 -2.22 15.18
C GLU A 92 17.48 -3.06 16.46
N ARG A 93 18.03 -2.53 17.56
CA ARG A 93 18.12 -3.23 18.84
C ARG A 93 16.80 -3.30 19.60
N HIS A 94 15.82 -2.49 19.22
CA HIS A 94 14.51 -2.42 19.88
C HIS A 94 13.43 -3.25 19.16
N ILE A 95 13.77 -3.89 18.03
CA ILE A 95 12.84 -4.75 17.30
C ILE A 95 12.71 -6.08 18.06
N VAL A 96 11.54 -6.30 18.67
CA VAL A 96 11.21 -7.55 19.39
C VAL A 96 10.48 -8.54 18.48
N VAL A 97 9.63 -8.03 17.60
CA VAL A 97 8.89 -8.80 16.59
C VAL A 97 8.87 -7.98 15.31
N GLU A 98 9.00 -8.66 14.18
CA GLU A 98 8.96 -8.04 12.86
C GLU A 98 8.09 -8.85 11.90
N HIS A 99 7.32 -8.15 11.08
CA HIS A 99 6.63 -8.72 9.94
C HIS A 99 6.87 -7.83 8.73
N ILE A 100 7.36 -8.43 7.64
CA ILE A 100 7.62 -7.73 6.39
C ILE A 100 6.58 -8.17 5.38
N LEU A 101 5.87 -7.22 4.78
CA LEU A 101 4.92 -7.46 3.70
C LEU A 101 5.44 -6.80 2.41
N THR A 102 5.82 -7.60 1.44
CA THR A 102 6.33 -7.18 0.12
C THR A 102 5.21 -7.19 -0.92
N PRO A 103 5.42 -6.56 -2.10
CA PRO A 103 4.49 -6.70 -3.22
C PRO A 103 4.14 -8.16 -3.57
N ALA A 104 5.10 -9.09 -3.50
CA ALA A 104 4.85 -10.50 -3.77
C ALA A 104 3.90 -11.11 -2.72
N ASP A 105 4.07 -10.79 -1.43
CA ASP A 105 3.16 -11.27 -0.38
C ASP A 105 1.76 -10.67 -0.55
N ILE A 106 1.65 -9.41 -0.98
CA ILE A 106 0.36 -8.74 -1.24
C ILE A 106 -0.36 -9.41 -2.41
N GLU A 107 0.37 -9.73 -3.48
CA GLU A 107 -0.16 -10.43 -4.65
C GLU A 107 -0.73 -11.79 -4.27
N GLU A 108 0.06 -12.60 -3.57
CA GLU A 108 -0.34 -13.94 -3.14
C GLU A 108 -1.51 -13.89 -2.16
N ARG A 109 -1.44 -13.03 -1.14
CA ARG A 109 -2.42 -13.02 -0.04
C ARG A 109 -3.76 -12.42 -0.43
N TYR A 110 -3.77 -11.42 -1.30
CA TYR A 110 -4.97 -10.64 -1.61
C TYR A 110 -5.44 -10.77 -3.06
N ASN A 111 -4.79 -11.65 -3.85
CA ASN A 111 -5.04 -11.79 -5.28
C ASN A 111 -4.99 -10.43 -6.01
N ALA A 112 -3.98 -9.63 -5.65
CA ALA A 112 -3.77 -8.29 -6.16
C ALA A 112 -2.63 -8.31 -7.17
N PRO A 113 -2.88 -8.27 -8.50
CA PRO A 113 -1.83 -8.43 -9.50
C PRO A 113 -0.65 -7.49 -9.28
N GLY A 114 0.56 -8.04 -9.20
CA GLY A 114 1.79 -7.32 -8.85
C GLY A 114 1.78 -6.64 -7.48
N GLY A 115 0.96 -7.07 -6.52
CA GLY A 115 0.88 -6.45 -5.21
C GLY A 115 0.38 -4.99 -5.24
N ALA A 116 -0.33 -4.58 -6.29
CA ALA A 116 -0.78 -3.21 -6.46
C ALA A 116 -1.85 -2.83 -5.42
N ILE A 117 -1.49 -1.99 -4.45
CA ILE A 117 -2.38 -1.62 -3.32
C ILE A 117 -3.56 -0.71 -3.70
N TYR A 118 -3.56 -0.12 -4.91
CA TYR A 118 -4.63 0.75 -5.41
C TYR A 118 -5.26 0.25 -6.72
N GLY A 119 -5.03 -1.01 -7.09
CA GLY A 119 -5.46 -1.56 -8.38
C GLY A 119 -4.70 -0.91 -9.55
N LEU A 120 -5.39 -0.71 -10.68
CA LEU A 120 -4.80 -0.11 -11.88
C LEU A 120 -4.22 1.28 -11.58
N ALA A 121 -2.99 1.55 -12.03
CA ALA A 121 -2.34 2.83 -11.83
C ALA A 121 -3.10 3.96 -12.55
N SER A 122 -3.22 5.13 -11.91
CA SER A 122 -3.89 6.32 -12.47
C SER A 122 -2.90 7.32 -13.09
N ASN A 123 -1.84 6.82 -13.75
CA ASN A 123 -0.71 7.66 -14.19
C ASN A 123 -0.99 8.44 -15.49
N GLY A 124 -2.19 8.32 -16.05
CA GLY A 124 -2.62 9.08 -17.24
C GLY A 124 -4.04 9.60 -17.09
N PRO A 125 -4.40 10.71 -17.78
CA PRO A 125 -5.69 11.38 -17.60
C PRO A 125 -6.90 10.48 -17.89
N LEU A 126 -6.71 9.45 -18.74
CA LEU A 126 -7.79 8.53 -19.14
C LEU A 126 -7.78 7.19 -18.38
N THR A 127 -6.73 6.91 -17.61
CA THR A 127 -6.57 5.60 -16.93
C THR A 127 -7.64 5.36 -15.85
N ALA A 128 -8.23 6.43 -15.31
CA ALA A 128 -9.40 6.37 -14.43
C ALA A 128 -10.60 5.67 -15.10
N PHE A 129 -10.81 5.88 -16.40
CA PHE A 129 -11.94 5.34 -17.17
C PHE A 129 -11.73 3.91 -17.68
N LEU A 130 -10.51 3.38 -17.59
CA LEU A 130 -10.21 1.99 -17.98
C LEU A 130 -10.61 0.97 -16.90
N ARG A 131 -11.05 1.44 -15.73
CA ARG A 131 -11.53 0.55 -14.67
C ARG A 131 -12.88 -0.05 -15.08
N PRO A 132 -13.11 -1.35 -14.81
CA PRO A 132 -14.42 -1.96 -14.99
C PRO A 132 -15.52 -1.14 -14.32
N ALA A 133 -16.66 -1.04 -15.00
CA ALA A 133 -17.90 -0.57 -14.39
C ALA A 133 -18.38 -1.58 -13.34
N GLN A 134 -19.32 -1.19 -12.49
CA GLN A 134 -19.84 -2.04 -11.42
C GLN A 134 -20.74 -3.17 -11.90
N ARG A 135 -21.16 -3.14 -13.16
CA ARG A 135 -22.03 -4.14 -13.77
C ARG A 135 -21.43 -4.59 -15.09
N ASP A 136 -21.42 -5.90 -15.33
CA ASP A 136 -21.02 -6.45 -16.62
C ASP A 136 -22.11 -6.21 -17.68
N PRO A 137 -21.76 -5.70 -18.87
CA PRO A 137 -22.76 -5.43 -19.92
C PRO A 137 -23.21 -6.70 -20.67
N HIS A 138 -22.48 -7.81 -20.56
CA HIS A 138 -22.73 -9.05 -21.29
C HIS A 138 -23.29 -10.17 -20.40
N ILE A 139 -22.91 -10.18 -19.13
CA ILE A 139 -23.31 -11.21 -18.16
C ILE A 139 -24.34 -10.62 -17.18
N ARG A 140 -25.59 -11.06 -17.32
CA ARG A 140 -26.67 -10.63 -16.42
C ARG A 140 -26.42 -11.14 -15.00
N GLY A 141 -26.56 -10.26 -14.02
CA GLY A 141 -26.40 -10.60 -12.60
C GLY A 141 -24.94 -10.63 -12.13
N LEU A 142 -23.98 -10.25 -12.97
CA LEU A 142 -22.58 -10.10 -12.59
C LEU A 142 -22.27 -8.63 -12.24
N TYR A 143 -21.77 -8.42 -11.03
CA TYR A 143 -21.40 -7.11 -10.50
C TYR A 143 -19.97 -7.13 -9.95
N PHE A 144 -19.29 -6.01 -10.09
CA PHE A 144 -17.92 -5.80 -9.62
C PHE A 144 -17.90 -4.72 -8.53
N ALA A 145 -17.09 -4.93 -7.50
CA ALA A 145 -16.85 -3.98 -6.43
C ALA A 145 -15.41 -4.10 -5.93
N GLY A 146 -14.84 -2.99 -5.47
CA GLY A 146 -13.52 -2.96 -4.85
C GLY A 146 -12.53 -2.04 -5.56
N GLY A 147 -11.26 -2.10 -5.15
CA GLY A 147 -10.25 -1.10 -5.57
C GLY A 147 -9.86 -1.16 -7.05
N GLY A 148 -10.07 -2.31 -7.70
CA GLY A 148 -9.88 -2.46 -9.14
C GLY A 148 -11.08 -2.00 -9.97
N THR A 149 -12.23 -1.76 -9.35
CA THR A 149 -13.48 -1.35 -10.00
C THR A 149 -13.67 0.15 -9.85
N HIS A 150 -14.42 0.78 -10.75
CA HIS A 150 -14.82 2.18 -10.58
C HIS A 150 -15.46 2.41 -9.18
N PRO A 151 -15.12 3.50 -8.47
CA PRO A 151 -14.26 4.63 -8.88
C PRO A 151 -12.74 4.43 -8.69
N GLY A 152 -12.30 3.43 -7.92
CA GLY A 152 -10.88 3.11 -7.77
C GLY A 152 -10.48 2.65 -6.36
N GLY A 153 -9.16 2.62 -6.11
CA GLY A 153 -8.57 2.15 -4.87
C GLY A 153 -8.63 3.14 -3.70
N GLY A 154 -8.38 2.63 -2.49
CA GLY A 154 -8.47 3.40 -1.24
C GLY A 154 -9.83 3.28 -0.56
N ILE A 155 -9.84 3.30 0.77
CA ILE A 155 -11.03 2.99 1.59
C ILE A 155 -12.29 3.75 1.13
N PRO A 156 -12.26 5.09 0.92
CA PRO A 156 -13.47 5.80 0.52
C PRO A 156 -13.99 5.36 -0.85
N LEU A 157 -13.11 5.16 -1.83
CA LEU A 157 -13.49 4.78 -3.19
C LEU A 157 -13.98 3.34 -3.27
N VAL A 158 -13.37 2.44 -2.49
CA VAL A 158 -13.82 1.05 -2.35
C VAL A 158 -15.23 0.97 -1.77
N LEU A 159 -15.53 1.76 -0.73
CA LEU A 159 -16.89 1.83 -0.15
C LEU A 159 -17.91 2.35 -1.16
N LEU A 160 -17.55 3.38 -1.93
CA LEU A 160 -18.40 3.90 -3.01
C LEU A 160 -18.63 2.86 -4.11
N SER A 161 -17.59 2.12 -4.49
CA SER A 161 -17.66 1.03 -5.46
C SER A 161 -18.67 -0.04 -5.02
N GLY A 162 -18.55 -0.51 -3.78
CA GLY A 162 -19.47 -1.51 -3.21
C GLY A 162 -20.92 -1.02 -3.14
N ARG A 163 -21.13 0.24 -2.74
CA ARG A 163 -22.46 0.85 -2.72
C ARG A 163 -23.09 0.91 -4.12
N ALA A 164 -22.31 1.30 -5.13
CA ALA A 164 -22.78 1.39 -6.50
C ALA A 164 -23.11 -0.01 -7.08
N ALA A 165 -22.29 -1.02 -6.81
CA ALA A 165 -22.56 -2.40 -7.20
C ALA A 165 -23.87 -2.91 -6.58
N ALA A 166 -24.07 -2.70 -5.28
CA ALA A 166 -25.31 -3.07 -4.58
C ALA A 166 -26.54 -2.36 -5.17
N HIS A 167 -26.42 -1.06 -5.50
CA HIS A 167 -27.50 -0.31 -6.15
C HIS A 167 -27.88 -0.91 -7.51
N HIS A 168 -26.89 -1.28 -8.34
CA HIS A 168 -27.16 -1.94 -9.62
C HIS A 168 -27.84 -3.30 -9.45
N ALA A 169 -27.41 -4.10 -8.47
CA ALA A 169 -28.02 -5.39 -8.18
C ALA A 169 -29.50 -5.26 -7.79
N LEU A 170 -29.83 -4.33 -6.88
CA LEU A 170 -31.20 -4.06 -6.46
C LEU A 170 -32.08 -3.51 -7.60
N ALA A 171 -31.51 -2.64 -8.44
CA ALA A 171 -32.23 -2.07 -9.58
C ALA A 171 -32.54 -3.12 -10.67
N ASP A 172 -31.68 -4.13 -10.85
CA ASP A 172 -31.94 -5.23 -11.78
C ASP A 172 -32.93 -6.26 -11.21
N ASP A 173 -32.94 -6.47 -9.89
CA ASP A 173 -33.87 -7.39 -9.24
C ASP A 173 -35.31 -6.86 -9.25
N SER A 174 -35.49 -5.55 -9.03
CA SER A 174 -36.81 -4.90 -9.09
C SER A 174 -37.43 -4.79 -10.50
N ARG A 175 -36.67 -5.18 -11.54
CA ARG A 175 -37.14 -5.23 -12.94
C ARG A 175 -37.52 -6.64 -13.40
N LYS A 176 -37.37 -7.65 -12.54
CA LYS A 176 -37.87 -9.00 -12.78
C LYS A 176 -39.32 -9.10 -12.36
#